data_AF-A0A6I1NPF5-F1
#
_entry.id   AF-A0A6I1NPF5-F1
#
_cell.length_a   1.000
_cell.length_b   1.000
_cell.length_c   1.000
_cell.angle_alpha   90.00
_cell.angle_beta   90.00
_cell.angle_gamma   90.00
#
_symmetry.space_group_name_H-M   'P 1'
#
loop_
_entity.id
_entity.type
_entity.pdbx_description
1 polymer ?
#
loop_
_entity_poly.entity_id
_entity_poly.type
_entity_poly.pdbx_seq_one_letter_code
_entity_poly.pdbx_strand_id
1 'polypeptide(L)'
;MREPALRQLTKDHLIAITGDGPRTTARWQAAVLRAISELMRYSDTAREDNQDLRIPFAKALHDLYAGRKSDAELTEMVLLMLEVESAPLLGNGPEAGTASGNNDR
;
A
#
# COMPACT_ATOMS: atom_id res chain seq x y z
N MET A 1 -1.02 -11.65 6.99
CA MET A 1 -1.96 -10.56 6.67
C MET A 1 -2.55 -9.99 7.96
N ARG A 2 -2.46 -8.67 8.17
CA ARG A 2 -2.91 -7.97 9.39
C ARG A 2 -4.41 -7.70 9.34
N GLU A 3 -5.21 -8.67 9.75
CA GLU A 3 -6.66 -8.68 9.51
C GLU A 3 -7.42 -7.44 10.05
N PRO A 4 -7.14 -6.91 11.26
CA PRO A 4 -7.82 -5.70 11.75
C PRO A 4 -7.50 -4.47 10.91
N ALA A 5 -6.24 -4.30 10.51
CA ALA A 5 -5.81 -3.19 9.68
C ALA A 5 -6.43 -3.28 8.28
N LEU A 6 -6.46 -4.48 7.68
CA LEU A 6 -7.07 -4.70 6.37
C LEU A 6 -8.55 -4.33 6.38
N ARG A 7 -9.32 -4.83 7.36
CA ARG A 7 -10.75 -4.50 7.49
C ARG A 7 -10.97 -3.00 7.61
N GLN A 8 -10.16 -2.31 8.42
CA GLN A 8 -10.28 -0.87 8.58
C GLN A 8 -9.94 -0.12 7.29
N LEU A 9 -8.83 -0.46 6.64
CA LEU A 9 -8.37 0.20 5.42
C LEU A 9 -9.31 -0.04 4.23
N THR A 10 -9.97 -1.21 4.17
CA THR A 10 -11.04 -1.48 3.20
C THR A 10 -12.31 -0.70 3.52
N LYS A 11 -12.72 -0.63 4.79
CA LYS A 11 -13.87 0.17 5.24
C LYS A 11 -13.70 1.65 4.88
N ASP A 12 -12.48 2.15 4.99
CA ASP A 12 -12.13 3.54 4.67
C ASP A 12 -11.75 3.73 3.18
N HIS A 13 -11.99 2.74 2.32
CA HIS A 13 -11.74 2.82 0.87
C HIS A 13 -10.29 3.21 0.51
N LEU A 14 -9.31 2.84 1.34
CA LEU A 14 -7.88 2.98 1.05
C LEU A 14 -7.33 1.73 0.36
N ILE A 15 -7.95 0.58 0.61
CA ILE A 15 -7.74 -0.68 -0.09
C ILE A 15 -9.06 -1.13 -0.72
N ALA A 16 -9.00 -1.61 -1.97
CA ALA A 16 -10.06 -2.37 -2.62
C ALA A 16 -9.67 -3.85 -2.68
N ILE A 17 -10.65 -4.74 -2.47
CA ILE A 17 -10.45 -6.19 -2.68
C ILE A 17 -10.90 -6.50 -4.10
N THR A 18 -9.96 -6.96 -4.93
CA THR A 18 -10.19 -7.32 -6.34
C THR A 18 -10.03 -8.81 -6.55
N GLY A 19 -10.34 -9.32 -7.75
CA GLY A 19 -10.09 -10.72 -8.11
C GLY A 19 -8.62 -11.13 -7.99
N ASP A 20 -7.72 -10.18 -8.19
CA ASP A 20 -6.26 -10.35 -8.09
C ASP A 20 -5.71 -10.02 -6.68
N GLY A 21 -6.60 -9.98 -5.68
CA GLY A 21 -6.26 -9.65 -4.30
C GLY A 21 -6.42 -8.16 -3.94
N PRO A 22 -5.96 -7.76 -2.74
CA PRO A 22 -6.02 -6.39 -2.27
C PRO A 22 -5.20 -5.44 -3.16
N ARG A 23 -5.76 -4.27 -3.49
CA ARG A 23 -5.11 -3.21 -4.25
C ARG A 23 -5.33 -1.87 -3.58
N THR A 24 -4.34 -0.99 -3.62
CA THR A 24 -4.51 0.38 -3.13
C THR A 24 -5.41 1.18 -4.07
N THR A 25 -6.18 2.12 -3.50
CA THR A 25 -7.14 2.92 -4.26
C THR A 25 -6.56 4.26 -4.69
N ALA A 26 -7.22 4.95 -5.63
CA ALA A 26 -6.87 6.33 -5.98
C ALA A 26 -6.90 7.28 -4.77
N ARG A 27 -7.78 7.04 -3.79
CA ARG A 27 -7.83 7.81 -2.54
C ARG A 27 -6.53 7.66 -1.75
N TRP A 28 -6.01 6.45 -1.65
CA TRP A 28 -4.72 6.19 -1.02
C TRP A 28 -3.58 6.87 -1.79
N GLN A 29 -3.51 6.66 -3.10
CA GLN A 29 -2.48 7.25 -3.97
C GLN A 29 -2.44 8.79 -3.82
N ALA A 30 -3.61 9.44 -3.77
CA ALA A 30 -3.71 10.88 -3.55
C ALA A 30 -3.26 11.32 -2.14
N ALA A 31 -3.51 10.52 -1.10
CA ALA A 31 -3.04 10.81 0.25
C ALA A 31 -1.51 10.71 0.34
N VAL A 32 -0.93 9.68 -0.27
CA VAL A 32 0.52 9.49 -0.35
C VAL A 32 1.19 10.62 -1.13
N LEU A 33 0.65 11.00 -2.29
CA LEU A 33 1.22 12.09 -3.10
C LEU A 33 1.22 13.42 -2.34
N ARG A 34 0.17 13.70 -1.54
CA ARG A 34 0.13 14.87 -0.66
C ARG A 34 1.21 14.79 0.43
N ALA A 35 1.35 13.63 1.07
CA ALA A 35 2.38 13.41 2.09
C ALA A 35 3.80 13.61 1.53
N ILE A 36 4.10 13.04 0.36
CA ILE A 36 5.36 13.24 -0.36
C ILE A 36 5.58 14.72 -0.65
N SER A 37 4.60 15.41 -1.22
CA SER A 37 4.70 16.83 -1.57
C SER A 37 4.99 17.72 -0.37
N GLU A 38 4.52 17.35 0.82
CA GLU A 38 4.81 18.07 2.06
C GLU A 38 6.20 17.75 2.60
N LEU A 39 6.62 16.48 2.55
CA LEU A 39 7.96 16.05 2.96
C LEU A 39 9.05 16.65 2.06
N MET A 40 8.82 16.71 0.75
CA MET A 40 9.78 17.28 -0.20
C MET A 40 10.04 18.77 -0.02
N ARG A 41 9.21 19.50 0.75
CA ARG A 41 9.49 20.90 1.11
C ARG A 41 10.69 21.04 2.04
N TYR A 42 11.09 19.96 2.70
CA TYR A 42 12.24 19.94 3.60
C TYR A 42 13.42 19.26 2.92
N SER A 43 14.56 19.95 2.85
CA SER A 43 15.76 19.50 2.11
C SER A 43 16.34 18.20 2.65
N ASP A 44 16.15 17.90 3.94
CA ASP A 44 16.70 16.70 4.56
C ASP A 44 15.94 15.45 4.13
N THR A 45 14.62 15.51 4.03
CA THR A 45 13.77 14.40 3.56
C THR A 45 13.75 14.21 2.04
N ALA A 46 14.28 15.19 1.28
CA ALA A 46 14.36 15.14 -0.18
C ALA A 46 15.60 14.41 -0.71
N ARG A 47 16.55 14.02 0.16
CA ARG A 47 17.78 13.34 -0.26
C ARG A 47 17.50 11.90 -0.71
N GLU A 48 18.33 11.39 -1.62
CA GLU A 48 18.19 10.02 -2.18
C GLU A 48 18.29 8.92 -1.12
N ASP A 49 19.13 9.12 -0.12
CA ASP A 49 19.29 8.23 1.04
C ASP A 49 18.07 8.22 1.97
N ASN A 50 17.12 9.15 1.79
CA ASN A 50 15.91 9.31 2.59
C ASN A 50 14.61 8.95 1.83
N GLN A 51 14.72 8.21 0.71
CA GLN A 51 13.57 7.75 -0.10
C GLN A 51 12.89 6.49 0.45
N ASP A 52 12.75 6.38 1.77
CA ASP A 52 12.06 5.26 2.40
C ASP A 52 10.54 5.45 2.32
N LEU A 53 9.87 4.60 1.55
CA LEU A 53 8.41 4.65 1.33
C LEU A 53 7.58 4.55 2.63
N ARG A 54 8.16 4.00 3.71
CA ARG A 54 7.53 3.99 5.04
C ARG A 54 7.22 5.39 5.55
N ILE A 55 8.06 6.36 5.25
CA ILE A 55 7.94 7.74 5.75
C ILE A 55 6.69 8.43 5.17
N PRO A 56 6.49 8.52 3.84
CA PRO A 56 5.26 9.11 3.29
C PRO A 56 4.01 8.29 3.63
N PHE A 57 4.12 6.96 3.80
CA PHE A 57 2.98 6.13 4.21
C PHE A 57 2.55 6.43 5.64
N ALA A 58 3.51 6.49 6.58
CA ALA A 58 3.26 6.84 7.97
C ALA A 58 2.65 8.24 8.08
N LYS A 59 3.19 9.21 7.33
CA LYS A 59 2.62 10.55 7.28
C LYS A 59 1.19 10.57 6.73
N ALA A 60 0.93 9.91 5.59
CA ALA A 60 -0.42 9.87 5.01
C ALA A 60 -1.45 9.25 5.97
N LEU A 61 -1.07 8.16 6.65
CA LEU A 61 -1.93 7.52 7.65
C LEU A 61 -2.10 8.40 8.90
N HIS A 62 -1.05 9.08 9.35
CA HIS A 62 -1.14 10.04 10.43
C HIS A 62 -2.11 11.17 10.07
N ASP A 63 -2.00 11.78 8.88
CA ASP A 63 -2.90 12.84 8.44
C ASP A 63 -4.38 12.36 8.34
N LEU A 64 -4.59 11.09 7.96
CA LEU A 64 -5.92 10.50 7.87
C LEU A 64 -6.50 10.12 9.24
N TYR A 65 -5.69 9.71 10.21
CA TYR A 65 -6.14 9.10 11.47
C TYR A 65 -5.66 9.82 12.74
N ALA A 66 -5.04 10.99 12.63
CA ALA A 66 -4.48 11.74 13.76
C ALA A 66 -5.45 11.78 14.95
N GLY A 67 -4.97 11.36 16.13
CA GLY A 67 -5.74 11.33 17.37
C GLY A 67 -6.82 10.25 17.47
N ARG A 68 -7.03 9.42 16.43
CA ARG A 68 -8.04 8.35 16.40
C ARG A 68 -7.44 6.94 16.47
N LYS A 69 -6.14 6.81 16.25
CA LYS A 69 -5.40 5.55 16.21
C LYS A 69 -4.12 5.67 17.03
N SER A 70 -3.76 4.60 17.72
CA SER A 70 -2.48 4.48 18.41
C SER A 70 -1.32 4.31 17.44
N ASP A 71 -0.10 4.63 17.87
CA ASP A 71 1.12 4.46 17.07
C ASP A 71 1.33 3.01 16.61
N ALA A 72 0.94 2.04 17.46
CA ALA A 72 0.98 0.62 17.13
C ALA A 72 -0.01 0.29 16.00
N GLU A 73 -1.25 0.79 16.06
CA GLU A 73 -2.21 0.59 14.98
C GLU A 73 -1.75 1.24 13.67
N LEU A 74 -1.18 2.45 13.73
CA LEU A 74 -0.64 3.13 12.56
C LEU A 74 0.53 2.36 11.95
N THR A 75 1.39 1.77 12.78
CA THR A 75 2.51 0.94 12.33
C THR A 75 2.02 -0.32 11.60
N GLU A 76 1.02 -1.01 12.14
CA GLU A 76 0.42 -2.17 11.47
C GLU A 76 -0.23 -1.78 10.13
N MET A 77 -0.87 -0.61 10.07
CA MET A 77 -1.41 -0.07 8.82
C MET A 77 -0.31 0.24 7.81
N VAL A 78 0.80 0.88 8.22
CA VAL A 78 1.95 1.16 7.33
C VAL A 78 2.49 -0.14 6.73
N LEU A 79 2.76 -1.14 7.58
CA LEU A 79 3.30 -2.42 7.14
C LEU A 79 2.36 -3.15 6.18
N LEU A 80 1.04 -3.07 6.40
CA LEU A 80 0.07 -3.61 5.46
C LEU A 80 0.05 -2.86 4.13
N MET A 81 0.07 -1.52 4.15
CA MET A 81 0.09 -0.74 2.90
C MET A 81 1.34 -1.03 2.08
N LEU A 82 2.51 -1.23 2.72
CA LEU A 82 3.74 -1.67 2.03
C LEU A 82 3.59 -3.04 1.40
N GLU A 83 3.01 -4.00 2.12
CA GLU A 83 2.75 -5.35 1.60
C GLU A 83 1.84 -5.30 0.36
N VAL A 84 0.76 -4.53 0.41
CA VAL A 84 -0.20 -4.40 -0.69
C VAL A 84 0.41 -3.66 -1.89
N GLU A 85 1.17 -2.58 -1.66
CA GLU A 85 1.78 -1.80 -2.73
C GLU A 85 2.94 -2.56 -3.43
N SER A 86 3.68 -3.39 -2.68
CA SER A 86 4.80 -4.17 -3.22
C SER A 86 4.38 -5.52 -3.82
N ALA A 87 3.20 -6.06 -3.47
CA ALA A 87 2.69 -7.33 -4.00
C ALA A 87 2.80 -7.47 -5.54
N PRO A 88 2.50 -6.44 -6.36
CA PRO A 88 2.61 -6.54 -7.82
C PRO A 88 4.05 -6.66 -8.32
N LEU A 89 5.03 -6.16 -7.55
CA LEU A 89 6.46 -6.20 -7.88
C LEU A 89 7.08 -7.56 -7.54
N LEU A 90 6.44 -8.32 -6.66
CA LEU A 90 6.92 -9.61 -6.15
C LEU A 90 6.41 -10.81 -6.97
N GLY A 91 5.69 -10.58 -8.08
CA GLY A 91 5.39 -11.62 -9.07
C GLY A 91 4.36 -12.68 -8.68
N ASN A 92 3.53 -12.48 -7.65
CA ASN A 92 2.52 -13.46 -7.23
C ASN A 92 1.14 -13.20 -7.87
N GLY A 93 1.08 -13.19 -9.20
CA GLY A 93 -0.15 -13.42 -9.96
C GLY A 93 -0.08 -14.80 -10.63
N PRO A 94 -1.18 -15.57 -10.72
CA PRO A 94 -1.15 -16.83 -11.44
C PRO A 94 -0.77 -16.55 -12.90
N GLU A 95 0.24 -17.27 -13.39
CA GLU A 95 0.59 -17.28 -14.81
C GLU A 95 -0.65 -17.66 -15.64
N ALA A 96 -1.32 -16.65 -16.20
CA ALA A 96 -2.23 -16.84 -17.29
C ALA A 96 -1.38 -17.07 -18.56
N GLY A 97 -1.11 -18.34 -18.88
CA GLY A 97 -0.22 -18.68 -20.00
C GLY A 97 -0.21 -20.15 -20.42
N THR A 98 -1.38 -20.67 -20.80
CA THR A 98 -1.59 -21.65 -21.89
C THR A 98 -0.53 -22.73 -22.17
N ALA A 99 -0.85 -23.99 -21.83
CA ALA A 99 -0.55 -25.15 -22.68
C ALA A 99 -1.62 -26.24 -22.50
N SER A 100 -2.83 -25.98 -23.02
CA SER A 100 -3.76 -27.05 -23.40
C SER A 100 -3.59 -27.26 -24.90
N GLY A 101 -2.84 -28.30 -25.26
CA GLY A 101 -2.67 -28.79 -26.61
C GLY A 101 -2.61 -30.30 -26.54
N ASN A 102 -3.75 -30.92 -26.85
CA ASN A 102 -4.01 -32.35 -26.82
C ASN A 102 -2.92 -33.19 -27.49
N ASN A 103 -2.56 -34.29 -26.82
CA ASN A 103 -2.23 -35.53 -27.50
C ASN A 103 -3.45 -35.98 -28.31
N ASP A 104 -3.29 -36.14 -29.62
CA ASP A 104 -3.99 -37.14 -30.44
C ASP A 104 -3.41 -37.15 -31.87
N ARG A 105 -2.40 -37.99 -32.10
CA ARG A 105 -2.29 -39.00 -33.17
C ARG A 105 -0.88 -39.55 -33.30
#